data_AF-A0A7S1CTX7-F1
#
_entry.id   AF-A0A7S1CTX7-F1
#
_cell.length_a   1.000
_cell.length_b   1.000
_cell.length_c   1.000
_cell.angle_alpha   90.00
_cell.angle_beta   90.00
_cell.angle_gamma   90.00
#
_symmetry.space_group_name_H-M   'P 1'
#
loop_
_entity.id
_entity.type
_entity.pdbx_description
1 polymer ?
#
loop_
_entity_poly.entity_id
_entity_poly.type
_entity_poly.pdbx_seq_one_letter_code
_entity_poly.pdbx_strand_id
1 'polypeptide(L)'
;EEEMSLQHNGKWTRLKHARRKVALFDGTLSSYELPPILQRISNTLVSIGAFPSTNPPNHVLVNEYQPGEGIMPHTDGPAYESCTATISLGGSDVIFKLRSRQHFTAHEHCDQARNVQQKLDLILHGNGSLIVF
;
A
#
# COMPACT_ATOMS: atom_id res chain seq x y z
N GLU A 1 22.80 4.25 8.65
CA GLU A 1 21.35 4.11 8.38
C GLU A 1 21.06 2.89 7.53
N GLU A 2 21.75 2.69 6.40
CA GLU A 2 21.59 1.53 5.51
C GLU A 2 21.69 0.16 6.22
N GLU A 3 22.69 -0.07 7.08
CA GLU A 3 22.82 -1.30 7.87
C GLU A 3 21.63 -1.57 8.82
N MET A 4 21.07 -0.52 9.44
CA MET A 4 19.89 -0.67 10.30
C MET A 4 18.64 -0.96 9.46
N SER A 5 18.49 -0.33 8.29
CA SER A 5 17.39 -0.59 7.36
C SER A 5 17.43 -2.03 6.84
N LEU A 6 18.62 -2.54 6.50
CA LEU A 6 18.83 -3.93 6.08
C LEU A 6 18.40 -4.94 7.15
N GLN A 7 18.67 -4.67 8.44
CA GLN A 7 18.26 -5.55 9.54
C GLN A 7 16.74 -5.72 9.67
N HIS A 8 15.96 -4.78 9.14
CA HIS A 8 14.50 -4.82 9.17
C HIS A 8 13.89 -5.33 7.87
N ASN A 9 14.70 -5.45 6.81
CA ASN A 9 14.26 -5.88 5.50
C ASN A 9 13.85 -7.36 5.53
N GLY A 10 12.60 -7.64 5.14
CA GLY A 10 11.94 -8.94 5.25
C GLY A 10 11.56 -9.39 6.66
N LYS A 11 11.79 -8.58 7.69
CA LYS A 11 11.49 -8.92 9.08
C LYS A 11 10.05 -8.57 9.44
N TRP A 12 9.30 -9.57 9.89
CA TRP A 12 7.96 -9.36 10.44
C TRP A 12 8.00 -8.54 11.73
N THR A 13 7.24 -7.44 11.75
CA THR A 13 7.10 -6.53 12.88
C THR A 13 5.62 -6.39 13.24
N ARG A 14 5.28 -6.64 14.50
CA ARG A 14 3.91 -6.41 15.01
C ARG A 14 3.74 -4.95 15.43
N LEU A 15 2.83 -4.23 14.78
CA LEU A 15 2.52 -2.84 15.10
C LEU A 15 1.53 -2.78 16.26
N LYS A 16 1.98 -2.26 17.42
CA LYS A 16 1.18 -2.25 18.66
C LYS A 16 -0.12 -1.46 18.55
N HIS A 17 -0.11 -0.32 17.84
CA HIS A 17 -1.27 0.56 17.71
C HIS A 17 -2.20 0.21 16.55
N ALA A 18 -1.64 -0.34 15.47
CA ALA A 18 -2.40 -0.71 14.27
C ALA A 18 -2.96 -2.14 14.34
N ARG A 19 -2.58 -2.94 15.35
CA ARG A 19 -2.98 -4.35 15.52
C ARG A 19 -2.86 -5.10 14.19
N ARG A 20 -1.68 -5.07 13.58
CA ARG A 20 -1.36 -5.82 12.36
C ARG A 20 0.11 -6.19 12.35
N LYS A 21 0.51 -7.16 11.53
CA LYS A 21 1.94 -7.40 11.26
C LYS A 21 2.29 -6.84 9.89
N VAL A 22 3.50 -6.33 9.78
CA VAL A 22 4.06 -5.83 8.52
C VAL A 22 5.48 -6.36 8.34
N ALA A 23 5.83 -6.73 7.12
CA ALA A 23 7.21 -6.91 6.68
C ALA A 23 7.49 -5.93 5.54
N LEU A 24 8.62 -5.25 5.61
CA LEU A 24 9.08 -4.30 4.59
C LEU A 24 10.16 -4.95 3.75
N PHE A 25 10.05 -4.84 2.43
CA PHE A 25 11.11 -5.15 1.49
C PHE A 25 11.49 -3.92 0.69
N ASP A 26 12.69 -3.39 0.94
CA ASP A 26 13.19 -2.18 0.32
C ASP A 26 14.32 -2.51 -0.66
N GLY A 27 13.97 -2.58 -1.95
CA GLY A 27 14.89 -2.78 -3.06
C GLY A 27 15.59 -1.51 -3.54
N THR A 28 15.41 -0.37 -2.85
CA THR A 28 16.19 0.85 -3.12
C THR A 28 17.57 0.83 -2.45
N LEU A 29 17.77 -0.06 -1.48
CA LEU A 29 19.03 -0.20 -0.76
C LEU A 29 20.10 -0.83 -1.68
N SER A 30 21.27 -0.21 -1.75
CA SER A 30 22.32 -0.52 -2.75
C SER A 30 22.84 -1.96 -2.70
N SER A 31 22.66 -2.63 -1.56
CA SER A 31 23.14 -3.99 -1.28
C SER A 31 22.01 -5.01 -1.14
N TYR A 32 20.77 -4.62 -1.45
CA TYR A 32 19.59 -5.48 -1.30
C TYR A 32 18.86 -5.67 -2.62
N GLU A 33 18.70 -6.93 -3.00
CA GLU A 33 17.79 -7.31 -4.07
C GLU A 33 16.48 -7.81 -3.48
N LEU A 34 15.36 -7.47 -4.14
CA LEU A 34 14.08 -8.04 -3.77
C LEU A 34 14.13 -9.57 -3.85
N PRO A 35 13.52 -10.30 -2.88
CA PRO A 35 13.38 -11.74 -2.96
C PRO A 35 12.80 -12.17 -4.33
N PRO A 36 13.22 -13.32 -4.89
CA PRO A 36 12.88 -13.70 -6.27
C PRO A 36 11.38 -13.69 -6.59
N ILE A 37 10.52 -14.00 -5.61
CA ILE A 37 9.07 -13.95 -5.78
C ILE A 37 8.56 -12.50 -5.93
N LEU A 38 9.07 -11.56 -5.14
CA LEU A 38 8.70 -10.15 -5.21
C LEU A 38 9.24 -9.52 -6.50
N GLN A 39 10.46 -9.87 -6.90
CA GLN A 39 11.01 -9.45 -8.19
C GLN A 39 10.15 -9.96 -9.35
N ARG A 40 9.68 -11.21 -9.31
CA ARG A 40 8.80 -11.77 -10.33
C ARG A 40 7.46 -11.03 -10.40
N ILE A 41 6.89 -10.65 -9.25
CA ILE A 41 5.67 -9.85 -9.19
C ILE A 41 5.92 -8.47 -9.81
N SER A 42 6.99 -7.78 -9.42
CA SER A 42 7.39 -6.49 -9.99
C SER A 42 7.52 -6.56 -11.52
N ASN A 43 8.25 -7.55 -12.03
CA ASN A 43 8.41 -7.79 -13.47
C ASN A 43 7.07 -8.08 -14.17
N THR A 44 6.16 -8.80 -13.51
CA THR A 44 4.83 -9.10 -14.05
C THR A 44 3.97 -7.84 -14.14
N LEU A 45 4.02 -6.98 -13.12
CA LEU A 45 3.29 -5.71 -13.11
C LEU A 45 3.79 -4.76 -14.22
N VAL A 46 5.09 -4.76 -14.48
CA VAL A 46 5.67 -4.04 -15.63
C VAL A 46 5.23 -4.66 -16.95
N SER A 47 5.25 -5.99 -17.08
CA SER A 47 4.94 -6.66 -18.34
C SER A 47 3.48 -6.53 -18.78
N ILE A 48 2.55 -6.42 -17.83
CA ILE A 48 1.13 -6.14 -18.11
C ILE A 48 0.84 -4.64 -18.31
N GLY A 49 1.86 -3.78 -18.23
CA GLY A 49 1.74 -2.33 -18.42
C GLY A 49 1.15 -1.58 -17.24
N ALA A 50 1.08 -2.19 -16.05
CA ALA A 50 0.59 -1.50 -14.84
C ALA A 50 1.63 -0.50 -14.30
N PHE A 51 2.93 -0.73 -14.56
CA PHE A 51 4.02 0.17 -14.19
C PHE A 51 4.93 0.41 -15.39
N PRO A 52 5.53 1.61 -15.52
CA PRO A 52 6.53 1.86 -16.54
C PRO A 52 7.80 1.05 -16.26
N SER A 53 8.46 0.58 -17.31
CA SER A 53 9.72 -0.16 -17.19
C SER A 53 10.87 0.67 -16.61
N THR A 54 10.77 2.01 -16.66
CA THR A 54 11.77 2.93 -16.08
C THR A 54 11.69 2.99 -14.56
N ASN A 55 10.48 2.83 -13.99
CA ASN A 55 10.22 2.94 -12.55
C ASN A 55 9.44 1.70 -12.08
N PRO A 56 10.05 0.51 -12.12
CA PRO A 56 9.39 -0.71 -11.64
C PRO A 56 9.18 -0.66 -10.11
N PRO A 57 8.17 -1.38 -9.57
CA PRO A 57 7.99 -1.51 -8.13
C PRO A 57 9.26 -2.05 -7.45
N ASN A 58 9.76 -1.30 -6.47
CA ASN A 58 11.01 -1.58 -5.76
C ASN A 58 10.85 -1.56 -4.22
N HIS A 59 9.70 -1.11 -3.71
CA HIS A 59 9.39 -1.05 -2.29
C HIS A 59 8.08 -1.80 -2.00
N VAL A 60 8.15 -2.86 -1.19
CA VAL A 60 7.02 -3.78 -0.95
C VAL A 60 6.71 -3.86 0.54
N LEU A 61 5.44 -3.65 0.89
CA LEU A 61 4.92 -3.88 2.23
C LEU A 61 4.00 -5.09 2.23
N VAL A 62 4.38 -6.14 2.96
CA VAL A 62 3.51 -7.30 3.18
C VAL A 62 2.79 -7.10 4.51
N ASN A 63 1.46 -7.04 4.46
CA ASN A 63 0.62 -6.84 5.64
C ASN A 63 -0.17 -8.12 5.94
N GLU A 64 -0.19 -8.52 7.21
CA GLU A 64 -1.06 -9.60 7.72
C GLU A 64 -2.10 -8.99 8.67
N TYR A 65 -3.36 -9.33 8.43
CA TYR A 65 -4.52 -8.91 9.22
C TYR A 65 -5.30 -10.14 9.70
N GLN A 66 -5.77 -10.10 10.94
CA GLN A 66 -6.77 -10.99 11.49
C GLN A 66 -8.19 -10.43 11.27
N PRO A 67 -9.24 -11.26 11.37
CA PRO A 67 -10.61 -10.77 11.30
C PRO A 67 -10.88 -9.62 12.28
N GLY A 68 -11.41 -8.52 11.77
CA GLY A 68 -11.68 -7.30 12.54
C GLY A 68 -10.49 -6.34 12.67
N GLU A 69 -9.31 -6.70 12.17
CA GLU A 69 -8.17 -5.78 12.04
C GLU A 69 -8.26 -4.98 10.73
N GLY A 70 -7.56 -3.85 10.69
CA GLY A 70 -7.54 -2.96 9.52
C GLY A 70 -6.50 -1.86 9.68
N ILE A 71 -6.47 -0.92 8.73
CA ILE A 71 -5.63 0.27 8.82
C ILE A 71 -6.49 1.53 8.81
N MET A 72 -6.07 2.52 9.60
CA MET A 72 -6.69 3.84 9.62
C MET A 72 -6.64 4.52 8.25
N PRO A 73 -7.63 5.36 7.89
CA PRO A 73 -7.58 6.12 6.64
C PRO A 73 -6.30 6.97 6.56
N HIS A 74 -5.57 6.85 5.45
CA HIS A 74 -4.34 7.58 5.17
C HIS A 74 -4.11 7.66 3.66
N THR A 75 -3.16 8.50 3.27
CA THR A 75 -2.54 8.46 1.94
C THR A 75 -1.09 8.01 2.09
N ASP A 76 -0.53 7.44 1.04
CA ASP A 76 0.90 7.13 1.01
C ASP A 76 1.73 8.42 1.10
N GLY A 77 2.94 8.28 1.66
CA GLY A 77 3.85 9.40 1.88
C GLY A 77 4.42 9.98 0.59
N PRO A 78 4.97 11.21 0.63
CA PRO A 78 5.50 11.90 -0.54
C PRO A 78 6.76 11.26 -1.15
N ALA A 79 7.33 10.24 -0.50
CA ALA A 79 8.47 9.49 -1.01
C ALA A 79 8.08 8.47 -2.09
N TYR A 80 6.79 8.17 -2.24
CA TYR A 80 6.29 7.22 -3.23
C TYR A 80 5.87 7.93 -4.52
N GLU A 81 6.01 7.21 -5.63
CA GLU A 81 5.43 7.60 -6.91
C GLU A 81 3.89 7.62 -6.87
N SER A 82 3.29 8.27 -7.86
CA SER A 82 1.82 8.38 -7.96
C SER A 82 1.08 7.08 -8.30
N CYS A 83 1.80 5.97 -8.47
CA CYS A 83 1.25 4.66 -8.80
C CYS A 83 1.60 3.62 -7.74
N THR A 84 0.62 2.82 -7.33
CA THR A 84 0.81 1.72 -6.37
C THR A 84 -0.07 0.53 -6.74
N ALA A 85 0.37 -0.67 -6.36
CA ALA A 85 -0.39 -1.89 -6.56
C ALA A 85 -0.52 -2.66 -5.25
N THR A 86 -1.74 -3.16 -5.00
CA THR A 86 -2.06 -4.00 -3.86
C THR A 86 -2.54 -5.36 -4.34
N ILE A 87 -1.88 -6.41 -3.88
CA ILE A 87 -2.27 -7.79 -4.12
C ILE A 87 -2.78 -8.39 -2.81
N SER A 88 -4.05 -8.81 -2.80
CA SER A 88 -4.60 -9.69 -1.78
C SER A 88 -4.22 -11.13 -2.11
N LEU A 89 -3.65 -11.85 -1.15
CA LEU A 89 -3.31 -13.28 -1.27
C LEU A 89 -4.45 -14.21 -0.79
N GLY A 90 -5.55 -13.64 -0.31
CA GLY A 90 -6.73 -14.39 0.13
C GLY A 90 -6.82 -14.69 1.62
N GLY A 91 -7.67 -15.66 1.97
CA GLY A 91 -7.98 -16.11 3.33
C GLY A 91 -9.35 -15.62 3.83
N SER A 92 -9.66 -14.34 3.65
CA SER A 92 -10.97 -13.76 3.96
C SER A 92 -11.21 -12.55 3.07
N ASP A 93 -12.47 -12.16 2.89
CA ASP A 93 -12.81 -10.95 2.15
C ASP A 93 -12.33 -9.71 2.93
N VAL A 94 -11.71 -8.77 2.22
CA VAL A 94 -11.24 -7.48 2.76
C VAL A 94 -11.98 -6.36 2.05
N ILE A 95 -12.39 -5.33 2.80
CA ILE A 95 -13.04 -4.15 2.23
C ILE A 95 -12.03 -3.00 2.13
N PHE A 96 -11.78 -2.54 0.91
CA PHE A 96 -11.02 -1.33 0.62
C PHE A 96 -11.95 -0.13 0.51
N LYS A 97 -11.87 0.78 1.48
CA LYS A 97 -12.71 1.97 1.57
C LYS A 97 -11.95 3.19 1.09
N LEU A 98 -12.20 3.60 -0.15
CA LEU A 98 -11.58 4.75 -0.79
C LEU A 98 -12.48 5.98 -0.65
N ARG A 99 -11.88 7.09 -0.25
CA ARG A 99 -12.58 8.36 0.01
C ARG A 99 -11.81 9.48 -0.66
N SER A 100 -12.51 10.47 -1.22
CA SER A 100 -11.85 11.68 -1.69
C SER A 100 -11.11 12.38 -0.55
N ARG A 101 -9.91 12.89 -0.85
CA ARG A 101 -9.11 13.65 0.12
C ARG A 101 -9.88 14.92 0.50
N GLN A 102 -10.09 15.13 1.80
CA GLN A 102 -10.70 16.35 2.29
C GLN A 102 -9.63 17.44 2.38
N HIS A 103 -9.79 18.49 1.59
CA HIS A 103 -8.99 19.71 1.72
C HIS A 103 -9.66 20.60 2.76
N PHE A 104 -9.06 20.72 3.94
CA PHE A 104 -9.46 21.75 4.91
C PHE A 104 -8.64 23.01 4.62
N THR A 105 -9.21 23.94 3.85
CA THR A 105 -8.66 25.29 3.72
C THR A 105 -8.99 26.05 5.00
N ALA A 106 -7.98 26.68 5.61
CA ALA A 106 -8.11 27.39 6.90
C ALA A 106 -8.99 28.66 6.85
N HIS A 107 -9.66 28.95 5.72
CA HIS A 107 -10.36 30.22 5.47
C HIS A 107 -11.84 30.11 5.06
N GLU A 108 -12.42 28.92 4.97
CA GLU A 108 -13.83 28.76 4.55
C GLU A 108 -14.79 28.74 5.77
N HIS A 109 -14.87 29.88 6.46
CA HIS A 109 -16.09 30.26 7.17
C HIS A 109 -16.97 30.99 6.16
N CYS A 110 -18.11 30.39 5.80
CA CYS A 110 -19.14 30.90 4.87
C CYS A 110 -19.00 30.44 3.41
N ASP A 111 -19.06 29.13 3.15
CA ASP A 111 -19.86 28.61 2.03
C ASP A 111 -20.16 27.13 2.26
N GLN A 112 -21.42 26.81 2.57
CA GLN A 112 -21.93 25.44 2.67
C GLN A 112 -22.13 24.85 1.26
N ALA A 113 -21.06 24.79 0.46
CA ALA A 113 -21.07 23.89 -0.69
C ALA A 113 -21.08 22.47 -0.13
N ARG A 114 -22.13 21.71 -0.42
CA ARG A 114 -22.26 20.29 -0.05
C ARG A 114 -21.05 19.54 -0.58
N ASN A 115 -20.03 19.38 0.24
CA ASN A 115 -18.83 18.61 -0.07
C ASN A 115 -19.25 17.13 -0.06
N VAL A 116 -19.83 16.66 -1.18
CA VAL A 116 -20.23 15.26 -1.34
C VAL A 116 -18.94 14.47 -1.42
N GLN A 117 -18.53 13.92 -0.28
CA GLN A 117 -17.40 13.03 -0.21
C GLN A 117 -17.65 11.84 -1.14
N GLN A 118 -16.85 11.72 -2.20
CA GLN A 118 -16.91 10.55 -3.07
C GLN A 118 -16.43 9.33 -2.28
N LYS A 119 -17.20 8.24 -2.38
CA LYS A 119 -16.93 6.99 -1.67
C LYS A 119 -16.94 5.84 -2.67
N LEU A 120 -15.90 5.04 -2.62
CA LEU A 120 -15.81 3.78 -3.35
C LEU A 120 -15.41 2.69 -2.35
N ASP A 121 -16.22 1.65 -2.22
CA ASP A 121 -15.94 0.48 -1.39
C ASP A 121 -15.71 -0.71 -2.33
N LEU A 122 -14.52 -1.30 -2.26
CA LEU A 122 -14.11 -2.44 -3.07
C LEU A 122 -14.00 -3.68 -2.18
N ILE A 123 -14.50 -4.81 -2.65
CA ILE A 123 -14.32 -6.10 -1.97
C ILE A 123 -13.14 -6.82 -2.64
N LEU A 124 -12.08 -7.02 -1.88
CA LEU A 124 -10.99 -7.92 -2.24
C LEU A 124 -11.40 -9.32 -1.78
N HIS A 125 -11.66 -10.20 -2.72
CA HIS A 125 -12.15 -11.53 -2.39
C HIS A 125 -11.06 -12.39 -1.74
N GLY A 126 -11.49 -13.30 -0.86
CA GLY A 126 -10.64 -14.23 -0.13
C GLY A 126 -9.91 -15.28 -1.00
N ASN A 127 -10.12 -15.28 -2.32
CA ASN A 127 -9.36 -16.05 -3.30
C ASN A 127 -8.25 -15.24 -4.00
N GLY A 128 -8.07 -13.98 -3.59
CA GLY A 128 -7.05 -13.07 -4.10
C GLY A 128 -7.61 -12.01 -5.04
N SER A 129 -6.94 -10.86 -5.11
CA SER A 129 -7.36 -9.72 -5.92
C SER A 129 -6.17 -8.82 -6.19
N LEU A 130 -6.14 -8.16 -7.36
CA LEU A 130 -5.16 -7.14 -7.71
C LEU A 130 -5.89 -5.80 -7.88
N ILE A 131 -5.42 -4.77 -7.19
CA ILE A 131 -5.81 -3.39 -7.42
C ILE A 131 -4.56 -2.61 -7.81
N VAL A 132 -4.69 -1.78 -8.85
CA VAL A 132 -3.69 -0.80 -9.26
C VAL A 132 -4.33 0.57 -9.17
N PHE A 133 -3.62 1.52 -8.58
CA PHE A 133 -4.00 2.93 -8.46
C PHE A 133 -3.14 3.78 -9.40
#